data_AF-A0A927DE02-F1
#
_entry.id   AF-A0A927DE02-F1
#
_cell.length_a   1.000
_cell.length_b   1.000
_cell.length_c   1.000
_cell.angle_alpha   90.00
_cell.angle_beta   90.00
_cell.angle_gamma   90.00
#
_symmetry.space_group_name_H-M   'P 1'
#
loop_
_entity.id
_entity.type
_entity.pdbx_description
1 polymer ?
#
loop_
_entity_poly.entity_id
_entity_poly.type
_entity_poly.pdbx_seq_one_letter_code
_entity_poly.pdbx_strand_id
1 'polypeptide(L)'
;MRAETQEAMRMFLGGRCYTAKQLEKDYLSEVAGYSDDRWEAPQRAARLAAAVKRYKTSEMLRFIFATIAYDPDPDLTPLAVKRLCQPCSAEPVASGLLWKFSG
;
A
#
# COMPACT_ATOMS: atom_id res chain seq x y z
N MET A 1 -16.67 19.05 2.33
CA MET A 1 -16.29 17.74 2.90
C MET A 1 -17.22 17.40 4.05
N ARG A 2 -17.82 16.20 4.07
CA ARG A 2 -18.76 15.78 5.15
C ARG A 2 -18.00 15.63 6.48
N ALA A 3 -18.66 15.92 7.60
CA ALA A 3 -18.05 15.86 8.94
C ALA A 3 -17.48 14.47 9.28
N GLU A 4 -18.15 13.41 8.84
CA GLU A 4 -17.71 12.01 8.99
C GLU A 4 -16.35 11.75 8.33
N THR A 5 -16.13 12.30 7.14
CA THR A 5 -14.86 12.15 6.39
C THR A 5 -13.73 12.90 7.09
N GLN A 6 -14.01 14.06 7.67
CA GLN A 6 -13.01 14.84 8.42
C GLN A 6 -12.57 14.11 9.69
N GLU A 7 -13.52 13.49 10.38
CA GLU A 7 -13.22 12.71 11.58
C GLU A 7 -12.44 11.44 11.24
N ALA A 8 -12.81 10.73 10.17
CA ALA A 8 -12.05 9.58 9.67
C ALA A 8 -10.61 9.96 9.29
N MET A 9 -10.42 11.11 8.62
CA MET A 9 -9.10 11.65 8.29
C MET A 9 -8.28 11.97 9.55
N ARG A 10 -8.90 12.63 10.54
CA ARG A 10 -8.26 12.95 11.83
C ARG A 10 -7.81 11.69 12.56
N MET A 11 -8.66 10.67 12.64
CA MET A 11 -8.31 9.40 13.28
C MET A 11 -7.20 8.65 12.53
N PHE A 12 -7.20 8.70 11.20
CA PHE A 12 -6.19 8.04 10.38
C PHE A 12 -4.81 8.69 10.52
N LEU A 13 -4.75 10.01 10.35
CA LEU A 13 -3.51 10.81 10.48
C LEU A 13 -3.01 10.86 11.92
N GLY A 14 -3.91 10.81 12.90
CA GLY A 14 -3.59 10.90 14.33
C GLY A 14 -2.96 9.66 14.96
N GLY A 15 -2.74 8.58 14.20
CA GLY A 15 -1.98 7.42 14.71
C GLY A 15 -2.35 6.05 14.15
N ARG A 16 -3.36 5.94 13.28
CA ARG A 16 -3.71 4.66 12.62
C ARG A 16 -3.01 4.47 11.27
N CYS A 17 -2.25 5.46 10.80
CA CYS A 17 -1.46 5.36 9.58
C CYS A 17 -0.31 4.36 9.75
N TYR A 18 -0.26 3.35 8.88
CA TYR A 18 0.86 2.42 8.82
C TYR A 18 1.98 3.04 7.97
N THR A 19 3.08 3.40 8.62
CA THR A 19 4.21 4.13 8.03
C THR A 19 5.29 3.20 7.48
N ALA A 20 6.19 3.75 6.64
CA ALA A 20 7.35 3.01 6.16
C ALA A 20 8.25 2.50 7.31
N LYS A 21 8.36 3.25 8.42
CA LYS A 21 9.09 2.82 9.62
C LYS A 21 8.50 1.57 10.27
N GLN A 22 7.17 1.42 10.23
CA GLN A 22 6.50 0.22 10.73
C GLN A 22 6.70 -0.96 9.78
N LEU A 23 6.68 -0.73 8.47
CA LEU A 23 7.01 -1.76 7.48
C LEU A 23 8.43 -2.27 7.66
N GLU A 24 9.39 -1.37 7.81
CA GLU A 24 10.80 -1.70 8.04
C GLU A 24 10.97 -2.48 9.35
N LYS A 25 10.32 -2.05 10.43
CA LYS A 25 10.33 -2.75 11.71
C LYS A 25 9.79 -4.18 11.58
N ASP A 26 8.64 -4.36 10.92
CA ASP A 26 8.04 -5.68 10.73
C ASP A 26 8.95 -6.56 9.85
N TYR A 27 9.55 -5.99 8.79
CA TYR A 27 10.52 -6.69 7.95
C TYR A 27 11.75 -7.14 8.74
N LEU A 28 12.39 -6.25 9.49
CA LEU A 28 13.56 -6.57 10.32
C LEU A 28 13.23 -7.61 11.39
N SER A 29 12.01 -7.57 11.95
CA SER A 29 11.57 -8.58 12.92
C SER A 29 11.47 -9.99 12.32
N GLU A 30 10.99 -10.11 11.07
CA GLU A 30 10.93 -11.40 10.37
C GLU A 30 12.31 -11.91 9.96
N VAL A 31 13.25 -11.01 9.64
CA VAL A 31 14.64 -11.36 9.34
C VAL A 31 15.38 -11.81 10.61
N ALA A 32 15.20 -11.10 11.73
CA ALA A 32 15.81 -11.46 13.01
C ALA A 32 15.27 -12.79 13.57
N GLY A 33 14.02 -13.13 13.27
CA GLY A 33 13.41 -14.41 13.64
C GLY A 33 13.73 -15.57 12.69
N TYR A 34 14.67 -15.39 11.75
CA TYR A 34 15.05 -16.46 10.82
C TYR A 34 15.89 -17.54 11.50
N SER A 35 15.50 -18.79 11.29
CA SER A 35 16.27 -19.99 11.61
C SER A 35 16.12 -20.98 10.48
N ASP A 36 17.22 -21.58 10.03
CA ASP A 36 17.23 -22.65 9.04
C ASP A 36 16.67 -23.97 9.60
N ASP A 37 16.69 -24.13 10.91
CA ASP A 37 16.21 -25.33 11.61
C ASP A 37 14.67 -25.44 11.57
N ARG A 38 13.97 -24.33 11.30
CA ARG A 38 12.51 -24.28 11.22
C ARG A 38 12.07 -23.81 9.84
N TRP A 39 11.47 -24.72 9.07
CA TRP A 39 10.88 -24.39 7.78
C TRP A 39 9.58 -23.57 7.94
N GLU A 40 9.71 -22.24 8.01
CA GLU A 40 8.58 -21.29 8.10
C GLU A 40 8.42 -20.40 6.85
N ALA A 41 9.04 -20.76 5.72
CA ALA A 41 9.07 -19.90 4.53
C ALA A 41 7.67 -19.44 4.05
N PRO A 42 6.64 -20.30 3.96
CA PRO A 42 5.29 -19.88 3.56
C PRO A 42 4.63 -18.93 4.57
N GLN A 43 4.75 -19.21 5.87
CA GLN A 43 4.17 -18.39 6.94
C GLN A 43 4.86 -17.03 7.00
N ARG A 44 6.19 -16.99 6.87
CA ARG A 44 6.94 -15.73 6.80
C ARG A 44 6.54 -14.90 5.58
N ALA A 45 6.45 -15.53 4.41
CA ALA A 45 5.97 -14.85 3.21
C ALA A 45 4.56 -14.26 3.41
N ALA A 46 3.66 -14.98 4.10
CA ALA A 46 2.34 -14.48 4.43
C ALA A 46 2.37 -13.27 5.41
N ARG A 47 3.21 -13.31 6.45
CA ARG A 47 3.38 -12.20 7.40
C ARG A 47 3.93 -10.94 6.71
N LEU A 48 4.97 -11.09 5.88
CA LEU A 48 5.53 -10.01 5.07
C LEU A 48 4.52 -9.45 4.06
N ALA A 49 3.79 -10.31 3.36
CA ALA A 49 2.74 -9.89 2.44
C ALA A 49 1.62 -9.12 3.16
N ALA A 50 1.26 -9.50 4.39
CA ALA A 50 0.30 -8.78 5.21
C ALA A 50 0.82 -7.39 5.60
N ALA A 51 2.09 -7.26 5.99
CA ALA A 51 2.72 -5.97 6.29
C ALA A 51 2.72 -5.04 5.06
N VAL A 52 3.10 -5.56 3.89
CA VAL A 52 3.08 -4.81 2.62
C VAL A 52 1.66 -4.37 2.27
N LYS A 53 0.65 -5.23 2.44
CA LYS A 53 -0.76 -4.87 2.22
C LYS A 53 -1.20 -3.73 3.15
N ARG A 54 -0.88 -3.79 4.44
CA ARG A 54 -1.21 -2.73 5.41
C ARG A 54 -0.57 -1.38 5.04
N TYR A 55 0.70 -1.41 4.62
CA TYR A 55 1.40 -0.23 4.15
C TYR A 55 0.74 0.36 2.90
N LYS A 56 0.49 -0.44 1.87
CA LYS A 56 -0.15 0.02 0.62
C LYS A 56 -1.54 0.60 0.86
N THR A 57 -2.34 -0.04 1.72
CA THR A 57 -3.67 0.49 2.09
C THR A 57 -3.55 1.83 2.80
N SER A 58 -2.56 1.99 3.69
CA SER A 58 -2.34 3.25 4.40
C SER A 58 -1.88 4.36 3.45
N GLU A 59 -0.98 4.06 2.53
CA GLU A 59 -0.52 5.01 1.51
C GLU A 59 -1.67 5.42 0.56
N MET A 60 -2.52 4.48 0.16
CA MET A 60 -3.70 4.76 -0.65
C MET A 60 -4.68 5.68 0.09
N LEU A 61 -4.94 5.42 1.38
CA LEU A 61 -5.80 6.30 2.20
C LEU A 61 -5.17 7.68 2.37
N ARG A 62 -3.86 7.77 2.58
CA ARG A 62 -3.12 9.03 2.65
C ARG A 62 -3.26 9.81 1.34
N PHE A 63 -3.15 9.14 0.20
CA PHE A 63 -3.38 9.73 -1.11
C PHE A 63 -4.80 10.25 -1.24
N ILE A 64 -5.82 9.42 -0.97
CA ILE A 64 -7.24 9.81 -1.05
C ILE A 64 -7.54 11.03 -0.18
N PHE A 65 -7.04 11.06 1.07
CA PHE A 65 -7.23 12.23 1.94
C PHE A 65 -6.51 13.47 1.40
N ALA A 66 -5.31 13.32 0.84
CA ALA A 66 -4.63 14.43 0.17
C ALA A 66 -5.44 14.95 -1.02
N THR A 67 -6.07 14.08 -1.82
CA THR A 67 -6.88 14.50 -2.97
C THR A 67 -8.20 15.16 -2.55
N ILE A 68 -8.94 14.56 -1.60
CA ILE A 68 -10.21 15.10 -1.07
C ILE A 68 -10.03 16.43 -0.33
N ALA A 69 -8.87 16.66 0.29
CA ALA A 69 -8.62 17.92 0.98
C ALA A 69 -8.52 19.13 0.03
N TYR A 70 -8.17 18.90 -1.24
CA TYR A 70 -8.09 19.96 -2.27
C TYR A 70 -9.36 20.09 -3.11
N ASP A 71 -10.11 19.00 -3.32
CA ASP A 71 -11.34 19.00 -4.11
C ASP A 71 -12.55 18.56 -3.25
N PRO A 72 -13.60 19.39 -3.08
CA PRO A 72 -14.77 19.03 -2.29
C PRO A 72 -15.61 17.88 -2.89
N ASP A 73 -15.42 17.50 -4.16
CA ASP A 73 -16.10 16.38 -4.82
C ASP A 73 -15.18 15.62 -5.81
N PRO A 74 -14.19 14.88 -5.30
CA PRO A 74 -13.26 14.18 -6.18
C PRO A 74 -13.98 13.02 -6.88
N ASP A 75 -13.81 12.92 -8.20
CA ASP A 75 -14.29 11.79 -8.99
C ASP A 75 -13.56 10.51 -8.56
N LEU A 76 -14.20 9.73 -7.69
CA LEU A 76 -13.74 8.43 -7.21
C LEU A 76 -14.29 7.27 -8.05
N THR A 77 -14.74 7.52 -9.28
CA THR A 77 -15.13 6.43 -10.17
C THR A 77 -13.97 5.45 -10.36
N PRO A 78 -14.24 4.14 -10.51
CA PRO A 78 -13.20 3.14 -10.71
C PRO A 78 -12.22 3.49 -11.85
N LEU A 79 -12.69 4.22 -12.87
CA LEU A 79 -11.88 4.68 -13.98
C LEU A 79 -10.94 5.84 -13.59
N ALA A 80 -11.43 6.84 -12.84
CA ALA A 80 -10.61 7.94 -12.34
C ALA A 80 -9.54 7.44 -11.36
N VAL A 81 -9.91 6.54 -10.44
CA VAL A 81 -8.97 5.89 -9.53
C VAL A 81 -7.93 5.08 -10.32
N LYS A 82 -8.33 4.36 -11.38
CA LYS A 82 -7.39 3.64 -12.26
C LYS A 82 -6.40 4.58 -12.96
N ARG A 83 -6.84 5.77 -13.39
CA ARG A 83 -5.98 6.79 -14.01
C ARG A 83 -5.01 7.42 -13.03
N LEU A 84 -5.44 7.65 -11.78
CA LEU A 84 -4.58 8.17 -10.70
C LEU A 84 -3.54 7.13 -10.23
N CYS A 85 -3.93 5.86 -10.19
CA CYS A 85 -3.05 4.74 -9.85
C CYS A 85 -2.22 4.24 -11.04
N GLN A 86 -2.42 4.79 -12.23
CA GLN A 86 -1.56 4.50 -13.37
C GLN A 86 -0.19 5.10 -13.06
N PRO A 87 0.89 4.30 -13.07
CA PRO A 87 2.22 4.85 -12.92
C PRO A 87 2.39 5.93 -13.97
N CYS A 88 3.00 7.06 -13.59
CA CYS A 88 3.55 8.03 -14.52
C CYS A 88 4.74 7.40 -15.26
N SER A 89 4.54 6.23 -15.87
CA SER A 89 5.46 5.62 -16.81
C SER A 89 5.17 6.23 -18.17
N ALA A 90 5.45 7.52 -18.29
CA ALA A 90 5.70 8.15 -19.56
C ALA A 90 7.14 7.80 -19.97
N GLU A 91 7.33 6.53 -20.37
CA GLU A 91 8.21 6.16 -21.47
C GLU A 91 7.70 4.83 -22.06
N PRO A 92 7.36 4.80 -23.36
CA PRO A 92 7.19 3.55 -24.07
C PRO A 92 8.58 3.09 -24.52
N VAL A 93 8.96 1.85 -24.18
CA VAL A 93 9.62 0.89 -25.10
C VAL A 93 10.18 -0.28 -24.28
N ALA A 94 9.86 -1.48 -24.78
CA ALA A 94 10.49 -2.76 -24.48
C ALA A 94 10.34 -3.31 -23.05
N SER A 95 9.33 -4.16 -22.86
CA SER A 95 9.56 -5.54 -22.38
C SER A 95 8.27 -6.35 -22.44
N GLY A 96 7.90 -6.78 -23.64
CA GLY A 96 7.18 -8.02 -23.81
C GLY A 96 8.15 -9.17 -23.53
N LEU A 97 8.36 -9.51 -22.25
CA LEU A 97 9.15 -10.67 -21.82
C LEU A 97 9.08 -10.80 -20.29
N LEU A 98 7.90 -11.01 -19.69
CA LEU A 98 7.84 -11.58 -18.33
C LEU A 98 6.44 -12.13 -17.94
N TRP A 99 5.68 -12.64 -18.91
CA TRP A 99 4.40 -13.34 -18.66
C TRP A 99 4.52 -14.87 -18.70
N LYS A 100 5.74 -15.42 -18.51
CA LYS A 100 5.97 -16.87 -18.40
C LYS A 100 6.74 -17.16 -17.12
N PHE A 101 6.04 -17.28 -15.99
CA PHE A 101 6.36 -18.01 -14.75
C PHE A 101 5.19 -17.61 -13.82
N SER A 102 4.22 -18.45 -13.48
CA SER A 102 4.29 -19.85 -13.07
C SER A 102 3.00 -20.60 -13.43
N GLY A 103 3.14 -21.90 -13.66
CA GLY A 103 2.02 -22.85 -13.62
C GLY A 103 1.61 -23.24 -12.21
#